data_AF-E2AS86-F1
#
_entry.id   AF-E2AS86-F1
#
_cell.length_a   1.000
_cell.length_b   1.000
_cell.length_c   1.000
_cell.angle_alpha   90.00
_cell.angle_beta   90.00
_cell.angle_gamma   90.00
#
_symmetry.space_group_name_H-M   'P 1'
#
loop_
_entity.id
_entity.type
_entity.pdbx_description
1 polymer ?
#
loop_
_entity_poly.entity_id
_entity_poly.type
_entity_poly.pdbx_seq_one_letter_code
_entity_poly.pdbx_strand_id
1 'polypeptide(L)'
;MWQTKSPYVTKINCSVEIPASNGCEQESFSIEFTGGNIQNCGFSTLGFEGIDPIIKLNSSSSSQGGRFLCKIQAENPFDENNCKCGWKKVTRIVGGTETGVNEYPMMCGLVDINEKIIYCGCTIISEQYVLTAAHCIENKDITRIGILVGEHDVTTGEETNATKLFLVNKCIMHPSYKENKQDDIAVCKIIGTINYSAEVGPVCLPFHHKQDTFEDNDVVALGWGLKQFGGAKSTTLQKVNLTVINLTNCKDYYHELTNSDICTYSPGKDSCQMDSGGPLLWQDPTTRKLVLAGIISKGIGCASDEPAVEKRTGAYIDWIQSITSGKNWQ
;
A
#
# COMPACT_ATOMS: atom_id res chain seq x y z
N MET A 1 11.53 34.38 -14.66
CA MET A 1 11.68 32.91 -14.60
C MET A 1 10.70 32.41 -13.57
N TRP A 2 9.93 31.39 -13.91
CA TRP A 2 8.96 30.75 -13.02
C TRP A 2 9.26 29.26 -12.99
N GLN A 3 9.54 28.74 -11.79
CA GLN A 3 9.80 27.33 -11.58
C GLN A 3 8.56 26.71 -10.94
N THR A 4 8.10 25.59 -11.50
CA THR A 4 7.07 24.77 -10.88
C THR A 4 7.75 23.65 -10.08
N LYS A 5 7.16 23.28 -8.94
CA LYS A 5 7.58 22.12 -8.15
C LYS A 5 6.35 21.27 -7.88
N SER A 6 6.34 20.04 -8.37
CA SER A 6 5.20 19.13 -8.23
C SER A 6 5.69 17.68 -8.21
N PRO A 7 5.20 16.85 -7.27
CA PRO A 7 5.44 15.40 -7.32
C PRO A 7 4.68 14.72 -8.47
N TYR A 8 3.78 15.44 -9.16
CA TYR A 8 2.95 14.95 -10.26
C TYR A 8 3.32 15.59 -11.59
N VAL A 9 3.00 14.91 -12.70
CA VAL A 9 3.12 15.45 -14.05
C VAL A 9 2.28 16.73 -14.15
N THR A 10 2.91 17.80 -14.62
CA THR A 10 2.26 19.08 -14.86
C THR A 10 2.00 19.25 -16.33
N LYS A 11 0.77 19.65 -16.67
CA LYS A 11 0.41 20.12 -18.00
C LYS A 11 0.43 21.64 -18.00
N ILE A 12 1.19 22.19 -18.93
CA ILE A 12 1.32 23.63 -19.15
C ILE A 12 0.77 23.96 -20.52
N ASN A 13 -0.20 24.86 -20.56
CA ASN A 13 -0.71 25.45 -21.79
C ASN A 13 -0.54 26.96 -21.72
N CYS A 14 0.29 27.53 -22.59
CA CYS A 14 0.57 28.95 -22.64
C CYS A 14 0.09 29.56 -23.95
N SER A 15 -0.59 30.71 -23.87
CA SER A 15 -0.79 31.62 -25.00
C SER A 15 0.19 32.78 -24.85
N VAL A 16 1.02 33.00 -25.87
CA VAL A 16 2.11 33.98 -25.86
C VAL A 16 1.89 34.99 -26.97
N GLU A 17 1.97 36.27 -26.62
CA GLU A 17 1.91 37.41 -27.52
C GLU A 17 3.06 38.37 -27.15
N ILE A 18 4.23 38.10 -27.73
CA ILE A 18 5.45 38.91 -27.57
C ILE A 18 5.96 39.34 -28.95
N PRO A 19 6.65 40.48 -29.10
CA PRO A 19 7.33 40.87 -30.33
C PRO A 19 8.11 39.72 -31.01
N ALA A 20 7.94 39.61 -32.31
CA ALA A 20 8.66 38.64 -33.13
C ALA A 20 10.04 39.17 -33.51
N SER A 21 11.06 38.31 -33.45
CA SER A 21 12.39 38.61 -33.98
C SER A 21 12.95 37.40 -34.71
N ASN A 22 13.81 37.61 -35.71
CA ASN A 22 14.50 36.50 -36.36
C ASN A 22 15.25 35.65 -35.31
N GLY A 23 14.95 34.34 -35.26
CA GLY A 23 15.55 33.40 -34.32
C GLY A 23 15.15 33.57 -32.85
N CYS A 24 14.20 34.46 -32.53
CA CYS A 24 13.79 34.74 -31.14
C CYS A 24 14.94 35.13 -30.20
N GLU A 25 15.95 35.82 -30.74
CA GLU A 25 17.16 36.21 -30.01
C GLU A 25 16.95 37.44 -29.10
N GLN A 26 16.08 38.36 -29.51
CA GLN A 26 15.81 39.60 -28.76
C GLN A 26 14.68 39.42 -27.75
N GLU A 27 13.68 38.63 -28.14
CA GLU A 27 12.56 38.24 -27.30
C GLU A 27 12.27 36.77 -27.48
N SER A 28 12.13 36.06 -26.37
CA SER A 28 11.79 34.65 -26.37
C SER A 28 11.01 34.27 -25.13
N PHE A 29 10.01 33.44 -25.35
CA PHE A 29 9.35 32.69 -24.30
C PHE A 29 9.77 31.23 -24.44
N SER A 30 10.24 30.63 -23.34
CA SER A 30 10.67 29.23 -23.35
C SER A 30 10.16 28.43 -22.15
N ILE A 31 9.99 27.14 -22.40
CA ILE A 31 9.68 26.12 -21.39
C ILE A 31 10.82 25.10 -21.43
N GLU A 32 11.58 24.99 -20.34
CA GLU A 32 12.67 24.03 -20.17
C GLU A 32 12.21 22.83 -19.35
N PHE A 33 12.69 21.65 -19.75
CA PHE A 33 12.35 20.36 -19.13
C PHE A 33 13.50 19.37 -19.27
N THR A 34 13.42 18.25 -18.52
CA THR A 34 14.41 17.18 -18.61
C THR A 34 14.44 16.58 -20.02
N GLY A 35 15.50 16.85 -20.78
CA GLY A 35 15.69 16.32 -22.13
C GLY A 35 15.36 17.28 -23.28
N GLY A 36 15.01 18.55 -23.01
CA GLY A 36 14.80 19.53 -24.08
C GLY A 36 14.33 20.91 -23.61
N ASN A 37 14.16 21.80 -24.60
CA ASN A 37 13.52 23.09 -24.42
C ASN A 37 12.59 23.37 -25.60
N ILE A 38 11.53 24.14 -25.34
CA ILE A 38 10.70 24.72 -26.39
C ILE A 38 10.84 26.23 -26.27
N GLN A 39 11.17 26.92 -27.36
CA GLN A 39 11.36 28.37 -27.41
C GLN A 39 10.62 28.96 -28.60
N ASN A 40 9.82 29.99 -28.38
CA ASN A 40 9.11 30.74 -29.42
C ASN A 40 9.05 32.24 -29.11
N CYS A 41 8.74 33.02 -30.15
CA CYS A 41 8.46 34.44 -30.11
C CYS A 41 7.34 34.76 -31.11
N GLY A 42 6.77 35.98 -31.07
CA GLY A 42 5.55 36.28 -31.81
C GLY A 42 4.30 35.73 -31.13
N PHE A 43 3.24 35.57 -31.92
CA PHE A 43 1.99 34.96 -31.47
C PHE A 43 2.11 33.43 -31.55
N SER A 44 2.00 32.75 -30.40
CA SER A 44 2.07 31.29 -30.35
C SER A 44 1.28 30.69 -29.20
N THR A 45 0.88 29.43 -29.38
CA THR A 45 0.35 28.58 -28.31
C THR A 45 1.30 27.42 -28.06
N LEU A 46 1.72 27.25 -26.81
CA LEU A 46 2.69 26.25 -26.40
C LEU A 46 2.06 25.30 -25.39
N GLY A 47 2.24 24.00 -25.62
CA GLY A 47 1.82 22.93 -24.72
C GLY A 47 3.01 22.09 -24.30
N PHE A 48 3.11 21.76 -23.01
CA PHE A 48 4.11 20.85 -22.49
C PHE A 48 3.54 19.99 -21.36
N GLU A 49 3.99 18.74 -21.27
CA GLU A 49 3.65 17.82 -20.19
C GLU A 49 4.94 17.24 -19.59
N GLY A 50 5.15 17.42 -18.29
CA GLY A 50 6.35 16.90 -17.62
C GLY A 50 6.47 17.29 -16.15
N ILE A 51 7.61 16.93 -15.55
CA ILE A 51 7.91 17.16 -14.13
C ILE A 51 8.80 18.39 -13.99
N ASP A 52 8.48 19.24 -13.01
CA ASP A 52 9.21 20.45 -12.64
C ASP A 52 9.65 21.35 -13.82
N PRO A 53 8.79 21.65 -14.81
CA PRO A 53 9.14 22.56 -15.89
C PRO A 53 9.47 23.97 -15.40
N ILE A 54 10.40 24.61 -16.11
CA ILE A 54 10.84 25.98 -15.88
C ILE A 54 10.38 26.85 -17.04
N ILE A 55 9.58 27.88 -16.74
CA ILE A 55 9.14 28.87 -17.71
C ILE A 55 10.07 30.08 -17.66
N LYS A 56 10.60 30.49 -18.82
CA LYS A 56 11.45 31.67 -18.95
C LYS A 56 10.86 32.63 -19.98
N LEU A 57 10.94 33.91 -19.66
CA LEU A 57 10.72 35.00 -20.60
C LEU A 57 12.02 35.79 -20.66
N ASN A 58 12.57 35.92 -21.86
CA ASN A 58 13.71 36.78 -22.16
C ASN A 58 13.22 37.96 -22.99
N SER A 59 13.58 39.16 -22.57
CA SER A 59 13.13 40.41 -23.19
C SER A 59 14.27 41.43 -23.13
N SER A 60 14.48 42.14 -24.23
CA SER A 60 15.43 43.24 -24.28
C SER A 60 14.92 44.46 -23.50
N SER A 61 15.83 45.35 -23.08
CA SER A 61 15.49 46.62 -22.42
C SER A 61 14.78 47.62 -23.34
N SER A 62 14.83 47.40 -24.66
CA SER A 62 14.15 48.21 -25.68
C SER A 62 12.83 47.59 -26.16
N SER A 63 12.37 46.53 -25.51
CA SER A 63 11.11 45.86 -25.84
C SER A 63 9.92 46.80 -25.69
N GLN A 64 8.93 46.67 -26.57
CA GLN A 64 7.62 47.34 -26.44
C GLN A 64 6.72 46.62 -25.43
N GLY A 65 7.18 45.52 -24.85
CA GLY A 65 6.43 44.66 -23.96
C GLY A 65 5.55 43.67 -24.71
N GLY A 66 5.09 42.67 -23.98
CA GLY A 66 4.18 41.64 -24.46
C GLY A 66 3.44 40.99 -23.30
N ARG A 67 2.59 40.01 -23.60
CA ARG A 67 1.83 39.28 -22.59
C ARG A 67 1.87 37.79 -22.87
N PHE A 68 1.76 37.02 -21.80
CA PHE A 68 1.53 35.59 -21.89
C PHE A 68 0.54 35.17 -20.81
N LEU A 69 -0.24 34.14 -21.09
CA LEU A 69 -1.15 33.51 -20.15
C LEU A 69 -0.87 32.02 -20.15
N CYS A 70 -0.37 31.49 -19.03
CA CYS A 70 -0.14 30.07 -18.85
C CYS A 70 -1.14 29.48 -17.87
N LYS A 71 -1.86 28.45 -18.30
CA LYS A 71 -2.57 27.53 -17.41
C LYS A 71 -1.63 26.38 -17.07
N ILE A 72 -1.25 26.32 -15.81
CA ILE A 72 -0.45 25.22 -15.25
C ILE A 72 -1.40 24.36 -14.42
N GLN A 73 -1.49 23.09 -14.78
CA GLN A 73 -2.32 22.13 -14.08
C GLN A 73 -1.43 20.95 -13.68
N ALA A 74 -1.27 20.73 -12.38
CA ALA A 74 -0.81 19.43 -11.93
C ALA A 74 -1.92 18.43 -12.23
N GLU A 75 -1.67 17.50 -13.13
CA GLU A 75 -2.57 16.37 -13.27
C GLU A 75 -2.25 15.44 -12.11
N ASN A 76 -3.18 15.40 -11.17
CA ASN A 76 -3.24 14.31 -10.24
C ASN A 76 -3.59 13.05 -11.06
N PRO A 77 -2.69 12.05 -11.20
CA PRO A 77 -3.06 10.79 -11.87
C PRO A 77 -4.11 10.01 -11.06
N PHE A 78 -4.42 10.43 -9.84
CA PHE A 78 -5.43 9.86 -8.97
C PHE A 78 -6.82 10.41 -9.34
N ASP A 79 -7.52 9.69 -10.21
CA ASP A 79 -8.98 9.65 -10.13
C ASP A 79 -9.34 8.77 -8.93
N GLU A 80 -9.85 9.37 -7.84
CA GLU A 80 -10.32 8.63 -6.65
C GLU A 80 -11.34 7.53 -6.99
N ASN A 81 -11.96 7.59 -8.17
CA ASN A 81 -12.89 6.58 -8.69
C ASN A 81 -12.23 5.38 -9.37
N ASN A 82 -10.92 5.40 -9.66
CA ASN A 82 -10.28 4.37 -10.49
C ASN A 82 -9.31 3.45 -9.72
N CYS A 83 -8.85 3.83 -8.52
CA CYS A 83 -8.15 2.88 -7.64
C CYS A 83 -9.17 1.96 -6.93
N LYS A 84 -9.39 0.78 -7.54
CA LYS A 84 -10.17 -0.31 -6.96
C LYS A 84 -9.31 -1.03 -5.91
N CYS A 85 -9.42 -0.60 -4.67
CA CYS A 85 -8.81 -1.24 -3.50
C CYS A 85 -9.68 -1.08 -2.26
N GLY A 86 -9.40 -1.88 -1.23
CA GLY A 86 -9.88 -1.66 0.13
C GLY A 86 -11.39 -1.79 0.30
N TRP A 87 -12.10 -2.45 -0.62
CA TRP A 87 -13.53 -2.71 -0.42
C TRP A 87 -13.74 -3.85 0.58
N LYS A 88 -14.92 -3.84 1.19
CA LYS A 88 -15.35 -4.82 2.19
C LYS A 88 -16.80 -5.20 1.88
N LYS A 89 -17.14 -6.48 1.96
CA LYS A 89 -18.54 -6.91 1.82
C LYS A 89 -19.28 -6.63 3.13
N VAL A 90 -20.43 -5.96 3.07
CA VAL A 90 -21.26 -5.75 4.26
C VAL A 90 -21.98 -7.06 4.59
N THR A 91 -21.52 -7.76 5.61
CA THR A 91 -22.15 -8.98 6.14
C THR A 91 -22.69 -8.71 7.54
N ARG A 92 -23.96 -9.03 7.78
CA ARG A 92 -24.59 -8.81 9.10
C ARG A 92 -24.35 -10.04 9.96
N ILE A 93 -23.22 -10.08 10.65
CA ILE A 93 -22.99 -11.06 11.73
C ILE A 93 -23.41 -10.42 13.05
N VAL A 94 -24.36 -11.05 13.74
CA VAL A 94 -24.83 -10.62 15.06
C VAL A 94 -23.97 -11.34 16.11
N GLY A 95 -23.05 -10.62 16.76
CA GLY A 95 -22.28 -11.08 17.93
C GLY A 95 -20.91 -11.73 17.70
N GLY A 96 -20.34 -11.69 16.49
CA GLY A 96 -19.22 -12.58 16.12
C GLY A 96 -17.79 -12.02 16.12
N THR A 97 -16.85 -12.86 16.60
CA THR A 97 -15.40 -12.92 16.29
C THR A 97 -15.12 -13.52 14.90
N GLU A 98 -16.08 -14.23 14.30
CA GLU A 98 -15.97 -14.77 12.94
C GLU A 98 -16.32 -13.70 11.89
N THR A 99 -15.66 -13.74 10.72
CA THR A 99 -16.00 -12.88 9.58
C THR A 99 -17.19 -13.43 8.79
N GLY A 100 -17.86 -12.58 8.01
CA GLY A 100 -18.71 -13.11 6.94
C GLY A 100 -17.88 -13.75 5.84
N VAL A 101 -18.49 -14.67 5.09
CA VAL A 101 -17.87 -15.29 3.92
C VAL A 101 -17.43 -14.20 2.94
N ASN A 102 -16.12 -14.18 2.65
CA ASN A 102 -15.45 -13.16 1.83
C ASN A 102 -15.73 -11.71 2.28
N GLU A 103 -15.90 -11.47 3.59
CA GLU A 103 -16.08 -10.12 4.14
C GLU A 103 -14.88 -9.20 3.84
N TYR A 104 -13.66 -9.76 3.84
CA TYR A 104 -12.39 -9.06 3.62
C TYR A 104 -11.63 -9.62 2.40
N PRO A 105 -11.91 -9.09 1.19
CA PRO A 105 -11.38 -9.61 -0.08
C PRO A 105 -9.86 -9.60 -0.24
N MET A 106 -9.17 -8.80 0.57
CA MET A 106 -7.71 -8.69 0.58
C MET A 106 -7.00 -9.76 1.39
N MET A 107 -7.73 -10.50 2.23
CA MET A 107 -7.14 -11.56 3.03
C MET A 107 -6.69 -12.71 2.14
N CYS A 108 -5.46 -13.18 2.35
CA CYS A 108 -4.96 -14.42 1.76
C CYS A 108 -4.18 -15.24 2.79
N GLY A 109 -4.03 -16.54 2.53
CA GLY A 109 -3.24 -17.45 3.34
C GLY A 109 -1.99 -17.91 2.61
N LEU A 110 -0.87 -17.99 3.32
CA LEU A 110 0.30 -18.76 2.89
C LEU A 110 0.06 -20.23 3.22
N VAL A 111 0.12 -21.07 2.18
CA VAL A 111 -0.15 -22.50 2.24
C VAL A 111 1.13 -23.28 1.99
N ASP A 112 1.40 -24.29 2.81
CA ASP A 112 2.33 -25.35 2.42
C ASP A 112 1.55 -26.34 1.55
N ILE A 113 1.87 -26.41 0.25
CA ILE A 113 1.06 -27.18 -0.71
C ILE A 113 1.12 -28.69 -0.48
N ASN A 114 2.18 -29.19 0.17
CA ASN A 114 2.33 -30.61 0.46
C ASN A 114 1.53 -30.99 1.71
N GLU A 115 1.62 -30.15 2.75
CA GLU A 115 0.90 -30.35 4.01
C GLU A 115 -0.57 -29.91 3.92
N LYS A 116 -0.91 -29.09 2.91
CA LYS A 116 -2.24 -28.51 2.68
C LYS A 116 -2.74 -27.71 3.89
N ILE A 117 -1.83 -27.00 4.55
CA ILE A 117 -2.15 -26.17 5.71
C ILE A 117 -1.85 -24.71 5.44
N ILE A 118 -2.74 -23.82 5.88
CA ILE A 118 -2.41 -22.42 6.08
C ILE A 118 -1.52 -22.33 7.33
N TYR A 119 -0.35 -21.70 7.17
CA TYR A 119 0.62 -21.54 8.26
C TYR A 119 0.90 -20.07 8.61
N CYS A 120 0.58 -19.13 7.72
CA CYS A 120 0.65 -17.69 7.93
C CYS A 120 -0.43 -16.99 7.11
N GLY A 121 -0.77 -15.76 7.48
CA GLY A 121 -1.53 -14.83 6.67
C GLY A 121 -0.68 -14.11 5.62
N CYS A 122 -1.37 -13.53 4.64
CA CYS A 122 -0.84 -12.56 3.71
C CYS A 122 -1.95 -11.59 3.29
N THR A 123 -1.56 -10.52 2.59
CA THR A 123 -2.49 -9.50 2.10
C THR A 123 -2.28 -9.23 0.63
N ILE A 124 -3.34 -9.28 -0.16
CA ILE A 124 -3.30 -8.92 -1.59
C ILE A 124 -3.05 -7.42 -1.70
N ILE A 125 -2.00 -7.04 -2.43
CA ILE A 125 -1.69 -5.62 -2.71
C ILE A 125 -1.83 -5.28 -4.19
N SER A 126 -1.71 -6.27 -5.09
CA SER A 126 -2.00 -6.09 -6.52
C SER A 126 -2.41 -7.42 -7.16
N GLU A 127 -2.64 -7.45 -8.48
CA GLU A 127 -3.05 -8.69 -9.15
C GLU A 127 -1.95 -9.76 -9.12
N GLN A 128 -0.71 -9.40 -8.77
CA GLN A 128 0.43 -10.32 -8.83
C GLN A 128 1.29 -10.33 -7.57
N TYR A 129 1.00 -9.48 -6.60
CA TYR A 129 1.83 -9.31 -5.42
C TYR A 129 0.98 -9.36 -4.15
N VAL A 130 1.53 -10.03 -3.14
CA VAL A 130 0.99 -10.06 -1.78
C VAL A 130 2.07 -9.65 -0.78
N LEU A 131 1.66 -9.06 0.34
CA LEU A 131 2.50 -8.77 1.50
C LEU A 131 2.32 -9.84 2.58
N THR A 132 3.39 -10.12 3.31
CA THR A 132 3.40 -11.02 4.47
C THR A 132 4.60 -10.67 5.36
N ALA A 133 4.77 -11.36 6.48
CA ALA A 133 5.93 -11.23 7.34
C ALA A 133 7.13 -11.99 6.75
N ALA A 134 8.35 -11.49 6.98
CA ALA A 134 9.56 -12.15 6.46
C ALA A 134 9.79 -13.52 7.12
N HIS A 135 9.50 -13.65 8.41
CA HIS A 135 9.63 -14.92 9.13
C HIS A 135 8.73 -16.03 8.57
N CYS A 136 7.62 -15.69 7.91
CA CYS A 136 6.72 -16.67 7.29
C CYS A 136 7.34 -17.36 6.06
N ILE A 137 8.34 -16.75 5.43
CA ILE A 137 9.01 -17.31 4.24
C ILE A 137 10.48 -17.66 4.50
N GLU A 138 11.00 -17.32 5.67
CA GLU A 138 12.36 -17.65 6.05
C GLU A 138 12.58 -19.17 6.06
N ASN A 139 13.68 -19.62 5.44
CA ASN A 139 14.07 -21.02 5.34
C ASN A 139 13.00 -21.95 4.71
N LYS A 140 12.01 -21.39 3.99
CA LYS A 140 11.02 -22.16 3.24
C LYS A 140 11.46 -22.35 1.79
N ASP A 141 11.15 -23.52 1.25
CA ASP A 141 11.28 -23.79 -0.18
C ASP A 141 10.13 -23.11 -0.93
N ILE A 142 10.44 -22.16 -1.81
CA ILE A 142 9.45 -21.40 -2.61
C ILE A 142 8.53 -22.34 -3.39
N THR A 143 9.04 -23.49 -3.85
CA THR A 143 8.24 -24.46 -4.62
C THR A 143 7.15 -25.12 -3.79
N ARG A 144 7.25 -25.07 -2.45
CA ARG A 144 6.23 -25.58 -1.52
C ARG A 144 5.23 -24.51 -1.08
N ILE A 145 5.44 -23.24 -1.42
CA ILE A 145 4.59 -22.14 -0.98
C ILE A 145 3.48 -21.88 -2.01
N GLY A 146 2.24 -21.89 -1.53
CA GLY A 146 1.07 -21.40 -2.26
C GLY A 146 0.46 -20.18 -1.58
N ILE A 147 -0.24 -19.37 -2.36
CA ILE A 147 -1.07 -18.25 -1.90
C ILE A 147 -2.52 -18.61 -2.17
N LEU A 148 -3.30 -18.79 -1.10
CA LEU A 148 -4.74 -19.07 -1.16
C LEU A 148 -5.52 -17.78 -0.97
N VAL A 149 -6.31 -17.40 -1.96
CA VAL A 149 -7.16 -16.20 -1.93
C VAL A 149 -8.63 -16.60 -1.89
N GLY A 150 -9.49 -15.73 -1.37
CA GLY A 150 -10.94 -15.90 -1.44
C GLY A 150 -11.49 -17.01 -0.55
N GLU A 151 -10.69 -17.57 0.36
CA GLU A 151 -11.12 -18.62 1.29
C GLU A 151 -11.84 -18.03 2.52
N HIS A 152 -12.77 -18.78 3.09
CA HIS A 152 -13.40 -18.52 4.39
C HIS A 152 -13.25 -19.72 5.34
N ASP A 153 -13.79 -20.89 4.97
CA ASP A 153 -13.72 -22.12 5.76
C ASP A 153 -12.77 -23.13 5.11
N VAL A 154 -11.62 -23.34 5.74
CA VAL A 154 -10.54 -24.18 5.21
C VAL A 154 -10.86 -25.69 5.21
N THR A 155 -12.03 -26.11 5.71
CA THR A 155 -12.42 -27.51 5.80
C THR A 155 -13.34 -27.99 4.70
N THR A 156 -14.16 -27.11 4.11
CA THR A 156 -15.14 -27.48 3.09
C THR A 156 -14.78 -26.89 1.73
N GLY A 157 -14.38 -25.61 1.68
CA GLY A 157 -14.20 -24.86 0.44
C GLY A 157 -15.48 -24.73 -0.40
N GLU A 158 -16.66 -24.98 0.17
CA GLU A 158 -17.96 -24.96 -0.54
C GLU A 158 -18.70 -23.63 -0.38
N GLU A 159 -18.30 -22.78 0.57
CA GLU A 159 -18.99 -21.52 0.89
C GLU A 159 -18.79 -20.46 -0.20
N THR A 160 -17.78 -20.63 -1.06
CA THR A 160 -17.42 -19.66 -2.08
C THR A 160 -16.73 -20.29 -3.28
N ASN A 161 -17.09 -19.81 -4.48
CA ASN A 161 -16.41 -20.17 -5.72
C ASN A 161 -15.18 -19.28 -6.00
N ALA A 162 -14.87 -18.34 -5.11
CA ALA A 162 -13.75 -17.42 -5.28
C ALA A 162 -12.41 -18.02 -4.82
N THR A 163 -12.44 -19.11 -4.05
CA THR A 163 -11.23 -19.77 -3.54
C THR A 163 -10.32 -20.18 -4.68
N LYS A 164 -9.08 -19.70 -4.65
CA LYS A 164 -8.07 -20.06 -5.64
C LYS A 164 -6.67 -20.10 -5.05
N LEU A 165 -5.94 -21.16 -5.39
CA LEU A 165 -4.53 -21.31 -5.04
C LEU A 165 -3.64 -20.82 -6.18
N PHE A 166 -2.67 -19.98 -5.85
CA PHE A 166 -1.62 -19.50 -6.76
C PHE A 166 -0.26 -20.00 -6.29
N LEU A 167 0.56 -20.48 -7.24
CA LEU A 167 1.95 -20.80 -6.96
C LEU A 167 2.78 -19.52 -6.86
N VAL A 168 3.87 -19.58 -6.08
CA VAL A 168 4.79 -18.45 -5.90
C VAL A 168 5.92 -18.51 -6.93
N ASN A 169 6.19 -17.38 -7.59
CA ASN A 169 7.35 -17.20 -8.47
C ASN A 169 8.60 -16.85 -7.66
N LYS A 170 8.48 -15.83 -6.80
CA LYS A 170 9.56 -15.41 -5.90
C LYS A 170 8.99 -14.70 -4.69
N CYS A 171 9.70 -14.75 -3.56
CA CYS A 171 9.47 -13.84 -2.45
C CYS A 171 10.76 -13.08 -2.11
N ILE A 172 10.60 -11.83 -1.69
CA ILE A 172 11.70 -10.93 -1.35
C ILE A 172 11.45 -10.45 0.07
N MET A 173 12.31 -10.88 1.01
CA MET A 173 12.36 -10.33 2.37
C MET A 173 13.04 -8.97 2.36
N HIS A 174 12.65 -8.07 3.26
CA HIS A 174 13.36 -6.82 3.47
C HIS A 174 14.84 -7.08 3.78
N PRO A 175 15.79 -6.34 3.19
CA PRO A 175 17.23 -6.56 3.42
C PRO A 175 17.61 -6.55 4.90
N SER A 176 17.11 -5.58 5.67
CA SER A 176 17.42 -5.44 7.09
C SER A 176 16.90 -6.61 7.94
N TYR A 177 15.86 -7.33 7.51
CA TYR A 177 15.45 -8.57 8.19
C TYR A 177 16.58 -9.60 8.24
N LYS A 178 17.38 -9.70 7.19
CA LYS A 178 18.51 -10.64 7.14
C LYS A 178 19.67 -10.21 8.04
N GLU A 179 19.80 -8.92 8.29
CA GLU A 179 20.90 -8.34 9.06
C GLU A 179 20.66 -8.41 10.57
N ASN A 180 19.46 -8.01 11.02
CA ASN A 180 19.16 -7.87 12.45
C ASN A 180 17.74 -8.30 12.84
N LYS A 181 17.00 -8.95 11.94
CA LYS A 181 15.60 -9.39 12.15
C LYS A 181 14.60 -8.25 12.44
N GLN A 182 15.00 -7.00 12.22
CA GLN A 182 14.19 -5.84 12.58
C GLN A 182 13.02 -5.64 11.63
N ASP A 183 13.22 -5.74 10.32
CA ASP A 183 12.18 -5.40 9.34
C ASP A 183 11.45 -6.64 8.83
N ASP A 184 10.59 -7.20 9.67
CA ASP A 184 9.85 -8.44 9.41
C ASP A 184 8.72 -8.29 8.39
N ILE A 185 9.10 -8.01 7.14
CA ILE A 185 8.21 -7.82 5.99
C ILE A 185 8.78 -8.50 4.74
N ALA A 186 7.90 -9.11 3.95
CA ALA A 186 8.22 -9.72 2.68
C ALA A 186 7.13 -9.43 1.62
N VAL A 187 7.55 -9.33 0.36
CA VAL A 187 6.67 -9.30 -0.81
C VAL A 187 6.82 -10.60 -1.58
N CYS A 188 5.72 -11.28 -1.85
CA CYS A 188 5.67 -12.47 -2.70
C CYS A 188 5.00 -12.15 -4.03
N LYS A 189 5.61 -12.58 -5.13
CA LYS A 189 5.07 -12.53 -6.49
C LYS A 189 4.50 -13.88 -6.86
N ILE A 190 3.25 -13.94 -7.29
CA ILE A 190 2.61 -15.17 -7.77
C ILE A 190 2.98 -15.49 -9.22
N ILE A 191 2.73 -16.73 -9.62
CA ILE A 191 2.63 -17.16 -11.01
C ILE A 191 1.17 -16.97 -11.47
N GLY A 192 0.96 -16.12 -12.47
CA GLY A 192 -0.37 -15.78 -13.00
C GLY A 192 -0.86 -14.40 -12.53
N THR A 193 -2.18 -14.25 -12.47
CA THR A 193 -2.87 -12.99 -12.16
C THR A 193 -4.11 -13.30 -11.31
N ILE A 194 -4.26 -12.60 -10.19
CA ILE A 194 -5.49 -12.57 -9.38
C ILE A 194 -6.51 -11.72 -10.12
N ASN A 195 -7.61 -12.34 -10.53
CA ASN A 195 -8.73 -11.63 -11.11
C ASN A 195 -9.58 -11.06 -9.98
N TYR A 196 -9.68 -9.73 -9.91
CA TYR A 196 -10.48 -9.11 -8.87
C TYR A 196 -11.98 -9.35 -9.07
N SER A 197 -12.68 -9.57 -7.96
CA SER A 197 -14.13 -9.70 -7.87
C SER A 197 -14.63 -9.00 -6.60
N ALA A 198 -15.90 -9.13 -6.24
CA ALA A 198 -16.36 -8.62 -4.96
C ALA A 198 -15.72 -9.38 -3.77
N GLU A 199 -15.32 -10.64 -3.99
CA GLU A 199 -14.82 -11.59 -3.00
C GLU A 199 -13.29 -11.61 -2.89
N VAL A 200 -12.57 -11.18 -3.93
CA VAL A 200 -11.10 -11.18 -3.97
C VAL A 200 -10.58 -9.88 -4.57
N GLY A 201 -9.67 -9.21 -3.88
CA GLY A 201 -8.98 -8.03 -4.42
C GLY A 201 -8.08 -7.31 -3.43
N PRO A 202 -7.43 -6.21 -3.81
CA PRO A 202 -6.33 -5.68 -3.04
C PRO A 202 -6.81 -4.77 -1.91
N VAL A 203 -6.01 -4.71 -0.84
CA VAL A 203 -6.10 -3.64 0.16
C VAL A 203 -5.56 -2.34 -0.43
N CYS A 204 -5.99 -1.18 0.10
CA CYS A 204 -5.30 0.07 -0.22
C CYS A 204 -3.98 0.14 0.55
N LEU A 205 -2.88 0.45 -0.14
CA LEU A 205 -1.62 0.77 0.51
C LEU A 205 -1.66 2.21 1.06
N PRO A 206 -1.01 2.50 2.19
CA PRO A 206 -1.08 3.79 2.86
C PRO A 206 -0.21 4.87 2.18
N PHE A 207 -0.37 5.13 0.88
CA PHE A 207 0.39 6.17 0.18
C PHE A 207 0.14 7.57 0.74
N HIS A 208 -1.13 7.91 0.97
CA HIS A 208 -1.54 9.17 1.59
C HIS A 208 -1.37 9.18 3.12
N HIS A 209 -1.17 8.00 3.72
CA HIS A 209 -1.05 7.78 5.16
C HIS A 209 0.34 7.27 5.54
N LYS A 210 1.35 7.56 4.70
CA LYS A 210 2.70 6.99 4.83
C LYS A 210 3.35 7.33 6.18
N GLN A 211 3.09 8.54 6.67
CA GLN A 211 3.63 9.05 7.93
C GLN A 211 2.69 8.85 9.12
N ASP A 212 1.47 8.35 8.88
CA ASP A 212 0.49 8.18 9.94
C ASP A 212 0.94 7.04 10.85
N THR A 213 0.79 7.26 12.15
CA THR A 213 1.03 6.26 13.20
C THR A 213 -0.21 5.44 13.49
N PHE A 214 -1.39 5.95 13.09
CA PHE A 214 -2.71 5.40 13.39
C PHE A 214 -3.03 5.32 14.90
N GLU A 215 -2.26 6.00 15.76
CA GLU A 215 -2.50 6.04 17.20
C GLU A 215 -3.94 6.43 17.55
N ASP A 216 -4.48 5.81 18.60
CA ASP A 216 -5.85 5.97 19.10
C ASP A 216 -6.96 5.59 18.10
N ASN A 217 -6.61 4.98 16.96
CA ASN A 217 -7.60 4.47 16.01
C ASN A 217 -7.84 2.97 16.23
N ASP A 218 -9.08 2.55 15.96
CA ASP A 218 -9.43 1.15 15.87
C ASP A 218 -8.96 0.56 14.54
N VAL A 219 -8.43 -0.65 14.63
CA VAL A 219 -7.95 -1.45 13.52
C VAL A 219 -8.49 -2.87 13.64
N VAL A 220 -8.54 -3.58 12.51
CA VAL A 220 -9.02 -4.96 12.44
C VAL A 220 -7.88 -5.87 12.02
N ALA A 221 -7.54 -6.84 12.86
CA ALA A 221 -6.68 -7.96 12.50
C ALA A 221 -7.53 -9.14 12.01
N LEU A 222 -7.00 -9.90 11.04
CA LEU A 222 -7.67 -11.03 10.41
C LEU A 222 -6.79 -12.28 10.44
N GLY A 223 -7.40 -13.45 10.56
CA GLY A 223 -6.71 -14.70 10.27
C GLY A 223 -7.45 -15.98 10.67
N TRP A 224 -6.78 -17.10 10.40
CA TRP A 224 -7.21 -18.47 10.72
C TRP A 224 -6.44 -19.03 11.92
N GLY A 225 -5.82 -18.15 12.71
CA GLY A 225 -5.02 -18.50 13.86
C GLY A 225 -5.78 -19.19 14.98
N LEU A 226 -5.06 -19.48 16.06
CA LEU A 226 -5.66 -20.11 17.23
C LEU A 226 -6.72 -19.19 17.84
N LYS A 227 -7.87 -19.74 18.25
CA LYS A 227 -8.91 -18.95 18.93
C LYS A 227 -8.53 -18.54 20.36
N GLN A 228 -7.49 -19.17 20.90
CA GLN A 228 -6.94 -18.96 22.24
C GLN A 228 -5.49 -19.48 22.26
N PHE A 229 -4.66 -18.99 23.17
CA PHE A 229 -3.28 -19.44 23.31
C PHE A 229 -3.21 -20.98 23.51
N GLY A 230 -2.46 -21.68 22.65
CA GLY A 230 -2.37 -23.15 22.65
C GLY A 230 -3.67 -23.90 22.31
N GLY A 231 -4.70 -23.20 21.82
CA GLY A 231 -5.99 -23.76 21.44
C GLY A 231 -6.01 -24.40 20.05
N ALA A 232 -7.22 -24.71 19.57
CA ALA A 232 -7.42 -25.19 18.20
C ALA A 232 -7.39 -24.03 17.20
N LYS A 233 -6.88 -24.30 15.99
CA LYS A 233 -7.01 -23.37 14.85
C LYS A 233 -8.48 -23.13 14.54
N SER A 234 -8.80 -21.91 14.12
CA SER A 234 -10.11 -21.67 13.54
C SER A 234 -10.22 -22.30 12.15
N THR A 235 -11.33 -22.97 11.88
CA THR A 235 -11.64 -23.44 10.52
C THR A 235 -12.13 -22.29 9.65
N THR A 236 -12.87 -21.35 10.23
CA THR A 236 -13.40 -20.16 9.58
C THR A 236 -12.53 -18.92 9.83
N LEU A 237 -12.47 -17.99 8.87
CA LEU A 237 -11.75 -16.73 9.02
C LEU A 237 -12.31 -15.92 10.21
N GLN A 238 -11.44 -15.46 11.10
CA GLN A 238 -11.78 -14.65 12.26
C GLN A 238 -11.31 -13.20 12.07
N LYS A 239 -11.93 -12.30 12.84
CA LYS A 239 -11.52 -10.90 12.98
C LYS A 239 -11.49 -10.50 14.45
N VAL A 240 -10.58 -9.60 14.78
CA VAL A 240 -10.54 -8.94 16.08
C VAL A 240 -10.35 -7.44 15.88
N ASN A 241 -11.14 -6.65 16.62
CA ASN A 241 -10.94 -5.22 16.72
C ASN A 241 -9.92 -4.95 17.81
N LEU A 242 -8.87 -4.23 17.45
CA LEU A 242 -7.79 -3.79 18.31
C LEU A 242 -7.68 -2.26 18.21
N THR A 243 -7.02 -1.64 19.19
CA THR A 243 -6.73 -0.22 19.17
C THR A 243 -5.23 -0.03 19.08
N VAL A 244 -4.79 0.87 18.20
CA VAL A 244 -3.38 1.23 18.09
C VAL A 244 -3.00 2.10 19.28
N ILE A 245 -1.93 1.72 19.97
CA ILE A 245 -1.39 2.50 21.10
C ILE A 245 -0.15 3.28 20.69
N ASN A 246 0.16 4.32 21.46
CA ASN A 246 1.36 5.11 21.27
C ASN A 246 2.62 4.24 21.37
N LEU A 247 3.55 4.44 20.43
CA LEU A 247 4.80 3.68 20.37
C LEU A 247 5.65 3.82 21.64
N THR A 248 5.58 4.97 22.32
CA THR A 248 6.29 5.22 23.59
C THR A 248 5.77 4.30 24.69
N ASN A 249 4.45 4.15 24.80
CA ASN A 249 3.85 3.23 25.79
C ASN A 249 4.22 1.77 25.46
N CYS A 250 4.31 1.44 24.18
CA CYS A 250 4.75 0.11 23.75
C CYS A 250 6.23 -0.15 24.09
N LYS A 251 7.07 0.90 24.07
CA LYS A 251 8.50 0.81 24.43
C LYS A 251 8.77 0.49 25.89
N ASP A 252 7.80 0.71 26.77
CA ASP A 252 7.89 0.28 28.17
C ASP A 252 7.94 -1.27 28.28
N TYR A 253 7.38 -1.97 27.28
CA TYR A 253 7.43 -3.42 27.17
C TYR A 253 8.56 -3.90 26.25
N TYR A 254 8.85 -3.14 25.17
CA TYR A 254 9.84 -3.51 24.15
C TYR A 254 10.78 -2.36 23.82
N HIS A 255 11.99 -2.36 24.40
CA HIS A 255 12.92 -1.24 24.25
C HIS A 255 13.52 -1.05 22.84
N GLU A 256 13.50 -2.08 22.00
CA GLU A 256 14.14 -2.07 20.67
C GLU A 256 13.23 -1.56 19.54
N LEU A 257 12.04 -1.04 19.86
CA LEU A 257 11.08 -0.58 18.85
C LEU A 257 11.54 0.70 18.14
N THR A 258 11.18 0.78 16.86
CA THR A 258 11.49 1.88 15.95
C THR A 258 10.25 2.43 15.27
N ASN A 259 10.39 3.53 14.54
CA ASN A 259 9.24 4.17 13.88
C ASN A 259 8.66 3.34 12.71
N SER A 260 9.28 2.20 12.37
CA SER A 260 8.72 1.21 11.45
C SER A 260 7.83 0.18 12.14
N ASP A 261 7.69 0.25 13.46
CA ASP A 261 6.79 -0.56 14.25
C ASP A 261 5.46 0.18 14.51
N ILE A 262 4.40 -0.59 14.62
CA ILE A 262 3.09 -0.17 15.14
C ILE A 262 2.74 -1.16 16.26
N CYS A 263 2.04 -0.68 17.30
CA CYS A 263 1.63 -1.53 18.39
C CYS A 263 0.13 -1.45 18.60
N THR A 264 -0.47 -2.59 18.92
CA THR A 264 -1.88 -2.67 19.26
C THR A 264 -2.07 -3.24 20.67
N TYR A 265 -3.07 -2.73 21.37
CA TYR A 265 -3.46 -3.26 22.66
C TYR A 265 -4.96 -3.07 22.89
N SER A 266 -5.62 -4.10 23.39
CA SER A 266 -7.01 -4.05 23.78
C SER A 266 -7.26 -5.04 24.92
N PRO A 267 -7.76 -4.61 26.09
CA PRO A 267 -7.94 -5.51 27.22
C PRO A 267 -8.74 -6.76 26.86
N GLY A 268 -8.14 -7.94 27.10
CA GLY A 268 -8.76 -9.24 26.80
C GLY A 268 -8.89 -9.58 25.30
N LYS A 269 -8.21 -8.85 24.41
CA LYS A 269 -8.21 -9.08 22.95
C LYS A 269 -6.80 -8.98 22.40
N ASP A 270 -6.43 -9.89 21.52
CA ASP A 270 -5.12 -9.89 20.87
C ASP A 270 -5.19 -10.64 19.53
N SER A 271 -4.20 -10.40 18.66
CA SER A 271 -3.89 -11.27 17.53
C SER A 271 -3.16 -12.52 18.03
N CYS A 272 -3.47 -13.70 17.49
CA CYS A 272 -3.02 -14.95 18.06
C CYS A 272 -2.07 -15.70 17.12
N GLN A 273 -1.49 -16.81 17.62
CA GLN A 273 -0.61 -17.66 16.83
C GLN A 273 -1.25 -18.04 15.48
N MET A 274 -0.46 -17.93 14.40
CA MET A 274 -0.80 -18.21 12.99
C MET A 274 -1.62 -17.15 12.24
N ASP A 275 -1.86 -15.98 12.83
CA ASP A 275 -2.26 -14.76 12.09
C ASP A 275 -1.05 -14.00 11.53
N SER A 276 0.17 -14.43 11.87
CA SER A 276 1.43 -13.85 11.40
C SER A 276 1.46 -13.62 9.89
N GLY A 277 1.93 -12.45 9.47
CA GLY A 277 1.93 -11.99 8.08
C GLY A 277 0.58 -11.51 7.57
N GLY A 278 -0.50 -11.69 8.33
CA GLY A 278 -1.83 -11.16 8.05
C GLY A 278 -1.92 -9.64 8.17
N PRO A 279 -3.01 -9.05 7.67
CA PRO A 279 -3.20 -7.60 7.66
C PRO A 279 -3.67 -7.06 9.02
N LEU A 280 -3.19 -5.85 9.34
CA LEU A 280 -3.82 -4.94 10.28
C LEU A 280 -4.50 -3.82 9.48
N LEU A 281 -5.83 -3.81 9.47
CA LEU A 281 -6.64 -2.97 8.58
C LEU A 281 -7.22 -1.77 9.33
N TRP A 282 -6.95 -0.56 8.83
CA TRP A 282 -7.61 0.66 9.25
C TRP A 282 -8.68 1.06 8.22
N GLN A 283 -9.85 1.49 8.68
CA GLN A 283 -10.86 2.04 7.78
C GLN A 283 -10.74 3.56 7.75
N ASP A 284 -10.39 4.09 6.58
CA ASP A 284 -10.34 5.53 6.37
C ASP A 284 -11.74 6.15 6.61
N PRO A 285 -11.87 7.10 7.55
CA PRO A 285 -13.16 7.70 7.88
C PRO A 285 -13.76 8.50 6.73
N THR A 286 -12.93 9.02 5.83
CA THR A 286 -13.31 9.85 4.68
C THR A 286 -13.69 8.99 3.49
N THR A 287 -12.79 8.09 3.05
CA THR A 287 -13.02 7.28 1.85
C THR A 287 -13.79 5.99 2.12
N ARG A 288 -13.90 5.57 3.39
CA ARG A 288 -14.47 4.29 3.85
C ARG A 288 -13.73 3.05 3.35
N LYS A 289 -12.61 3.23 2.63
CA LYS A 289 -11.75 2.15 2.15
C LYS A 289 -10.91 1.58 3.28
N LEU A 290 -10.60 0.29 3.19
CA LEU A 290 -9.66 -0.40 4.07
C LEU A 290 -8.23 -0.18 3.59
N VAL A 291 -7.42 0.38 4.47
CA VAL A 291 -5.99 0.66 4.28
C VAL A 291 -5.18 -0.29 5.14
N LEU A 292 -4.07 -0.80 4.61
CA LEU A 292 -3.15 -1.65 5.34
C LEU A 292 -2.28 -0.80 6.28
N ALA A 293 -2.67 -0.72 7.55
CA ALA A 293 -1.92 0.03 8.57
C ALA A 293 -0.65 -0.73 8.98
N GLY A 294 -0.74 -2.05 9.11
CA GLY A 294 0.39 -2.89 9.53
C GLY A 294 0.32 -4.33 9.05
N ILE A 295 1.42 -5.06 9.29
CA ILE A 295 1.58 -6.47 9.00
C ILE A 295 1.93 -7.19 10.31
N ILE A 296 1.11 -8.16 10.69
CA ILE A 296 1.25 -8.90 11.95
C ILE A 296 2.62 -9.61 11.95
N SER A 297 3.47 -9.31 12.92
CA SER A 297 4.86 -9.80 12.98
C SER A 297 5.12 -10.59 14.25
N LYS A 298 5.12 -9.94 15.41
CA LYS A 298 5.52 -10.54 16.70
C LYS A 298 4.45 -10.27 17.75
N GLY A 299 3.86 -11.34 18.26
CA GLY A 299 3.05 -11.34 19.48
C GLY A 299 3.60 -12.39 20.45
N ILE A 300 3.74 -12.04 21.73
CA ILE A 300 4.28 -12.96 22.76
C ILE A 300 3.25 -14.03 23.16
N GLY A 301 1.97 -13.77 23.01
CA GLY A 301 0.92 -14.76 23.25
C GLY A 301 -0.46 -14.14 23.23
N CYS A 302 -1.44 -14.90 22.78
CA CYS A 302 -2.80 -14.42 22.59
C CYS A 302 -3.46 -14.01 23.90
N ALA A 303 -4.06 -12.82 23.90
CA ALA A 303 -4.78 -12.21 25.01
C ALA A 303 -3.87 -11.97 26.22
N SER A 304 -2.60 -11.62 25.97
CA SER A 304 -1.70 -11.17 27.02
C SER A 304 -2.06 -9.75 27.50
N ASP A 305 -1.61 -9.38 28.70
CA ASP A 305 -1.69 -8.00 29.19
C ASP A 305 -0.59 -7.10 28.55
N GLU A 306 0.10 -7.59 27.52
CA GLU A 306 1.16 -6.89 26.81
C GLU A 306 0.69 -6.47 25.40
N PRO A 307 1.19 -5.34 24.85
CA PRO A 307 0.92 -4.96 23.48
C PRO A 307 1.46 -5.97 22.46
N ALA A 308 0.75 -6.12 21.35
CA ALA A 308 1.26 -6.77 20.16
C ALA A 308 2.11 -5.80 19.33
N VAL A 309 3.09 -6.33 18.60
CA VAL A 309 4.00 -5.54 17.75
C VAL A 309 3.89 -6.00 16.30
N GLU A 310 3.53 -5.06 15.44
CA GLU A 310 3.39 -5.26 14.02
C GLU A 310 4.32 -4.30 13.25
N LYS A 311 4.51 -4.57 11.95
CA LYS A 311 5.30 -3.68 11.08
C LYS A 311 4.38 -2.66 10.43
N ARG A 312 4.66 -1.37 10.61
CA ARG A 312 3.89 -0.25 10.07
C ARG A 312 4.11 -0.13 8.58
N THR A 313 3.09 -0.46 7.79
CA THR A 313 3.19 -0.56 6.32
C THR A 313 3.68 0.73 5.67
N GLY A 314 3.27 1.89 6.20
CA GLY A 314 3.73 3.20 5.74
C GLY A 314 5.25 3.36 5.70
N ALA A 315 5.97 2.77 6.65
CA ALA A 315 7.44 2.83 6.71
C ALA A 315 8.13 2.09 5.55
N TYR A 316 7.43 1.15 4.91
CA TYR A 316 7.99 0.26 3.89
C TYR A 316 7.50 0.56 2.47
N ILE A 317 6.68 1.59 2.27
CA ILE A 317 6.08 1.94 0.97
C ILE A 317 7.14 2.10 -0.14
N ASP A 318 8.23 2.83 0.14
CA ASP A 318 9.28 3.07 -0.86
C ASP A 318 9.97 1.77 -1.27
N TRP A 319 10.23 0.89 -0.29
CA TRP A 319 10.81 -0.42 -0.55
C TRP A 319 9.86 -1.30 -1.36
N ILE A 320 8.57 -1.37 -0.98
CA ILE A 320 7.54 -2.12 -1.71
C ILE A 320 7.50 -1.66 -3.18
N GLN A 321 7.47 -0.36 -3.45
CA GLN A 321 7.47 0.19 -4.80
C GLN A 321 8.73 -0.20 -5.58
N SER A 322 9.90 -0.13 -4.95
CA SER A 322 11.18 -0.43 -5.60
C SER A 322 11.24 -1.87 -6.14
N ILE A 323 10.72 -2.85 -5.39
CA ILE A 323 10.80 -4.27 -5.73
C ILE A 323 9.63 -4.78 -6.57
N THR A 324 8.62 -3.94 -6.76
CA THR A 324 7.43 -4.21 -7.59
C THR A 324 7.37 -3.31 -8.83
N SER A 325 8.53 -2.82 -9.26
CA SER A 325 8.73 -1.98 -10.45
C SER A 325 7.99 -2.51 -11.68
N GLY A 326 7.26 -1.61 -12.36
CA GLY A 326 6.35 -1.93 -13.46
C GLY A 326 4.87 -2.03 -13.07
N LYS A 327 4.53 -1.89 -11.78
CA LYS A 327 3.16 -1.68 -11.32
C LYS A 327 2.89 -0.18 -11.13
N ASN A 328 1.75 0.27 -11.65
CA ASN A 328 1.20 1.58 -11.32
C ASN A 328 0.45 1.44 -10.00
N TRP A 329 1.16 1.67 -8.91
CA TRP A 329 0.55 1.82 -7.59
C TRP A 329 -0.26 3.12 -7.59
N GLN A 330 -1.58 3.01 -7.51
CA GLN A 330 -2.53 4.12 -7.49
C GLN A 330 -3.08 4.32 -6.09
#